data_AF-A0A2H0J910-F1
#
_entry.id   AF-A0A2H0J910-F1
#
_cell.length_a   1.000
_cell.length_b   1.000
_cell.length_c   1.000
_cell.angle_alpha   90.00
_cell.angle_beta   90.00
_cell.angle_gamma   90.00
#
_symmetry.space_group_name_H-M   'P 1'
#
loop_
_entity.id
_entity.type
_entity.pdbx_description
1 polymer ?
#
loop_
_entity_poly.entity_id
_entity_poly.type
_entity_poly.pdbx_seq_one_letter_code
_entity_poly.pdbx_strand_id
1 'polypeptide(L)'
;MQVSIKSADKARGARLEARISNEQKALFQQAAMLSTRTLSEFVVASAQEAATRIIEAHETIRLEREDQIRFVQTLLNPPEPNARLRQAARQYRTMLGV
;
A
#
# COMPACT_ATOMS: atom_id res chain seq x y z
N MET A 1 19.43 -15.49 21.16
CA MET A 1 19.46 -14.29 20.29
C MET A 1 18.06 -13.70 20.26
N GLN A 2 17.74 -12.80 21.20
CA GLN A 2 16.47 -12.07 21.21
C GLN A 2 16.74 -10.66 20.69
N VAL A 3 16.19 -10.34 19.53
CA VAL A 3 16.17 -8.96 19.04
C VAL A 3 15.09 -8.24 19.85
N SER A 4 15.54 -7.53 20.88
CA SER A 4 14.73 -6.53 21.56
C SER A 4 14.46 -5.42 20.57
N ILE A 5 13.26 -5.45 19.95
CA ILE A 5 12.75 -4.28 19.25
C ILE A 5 12.50 -3.25 20.35
N LYS A 6 13.46 -2.35 20.55
CA LYS A 6 13.25 -1.13 21.34
C LYS A 6 11.95 -0.51 20.82
N SER A 7 10.93 -0.44 21.67
CA SER A 7 9.76 0.37 21.40
C SER A 7 10.27 1.78 21.15
N ALA A 8 10.29 2.20 19.87
CA ALA A 8 10.47 3.60 19.56
C ALA A 8 9.42 4.33 20.40
N ASP A 9 9.90 5.22 21.27
CA ASP A 9 9.05 6.14 21.99
C ASP A 9 8.00 6.65 21.01
N LYS A 10 6.72 6.49 21.34
CA LYS A 10 5.61 7.16 20.63
C LYS A 10 5.69 8.65 20.95
N ALA A 11 6.80 9.30 20.62
CA ALA A 11 6.94 10.74 20.66
C ALA A 11 5.96 11.28 19.61
N ARG A 12 4.83 11.82 20.09
CA ARG A 12 3.85 12.53 19.27
C ARG A 12 4.46 13.87 18.83
N GLY A 13 5.47 13.82 17.97
CA GLY A 13 6.26 14.98 17.53
C GLY A 13 5.72 15.63 16.25
N ALA A 14 4.88 14.94 15.49
CA ALA A 14 4.28 15.44 14.26
C ALA A 14 2.79 15.76 14.46
N ARG A 15 2.32 16.85 13.82
CA ARG A 15 0.91 17.28 13.86
C ARG A 15 0.28 17.10 12.49
N LEU A 16 -0.94 16.57 12.47
CA LEU A 16 -1.79 16.55 11.29
C LEU A 16 -2.73 17.76 11.36
N GLU A 17 -2.51 18.75 10.50
CA GLU A 17 -3.37 19.93 10.42
C GLU A 17 -4.31 19.82 9.23
N ALA A 18 -5.61 19.83 9.48
CA ALA A 18 -6.64 19.82 8.46
C ALA A 18 -7.78 20.75 8.88
N ARG A 19 -8.25 21.56 7.93
CA ARG A 19 -9.48 22.33 8.09
C ARG A 19 -10.65 21.48 7.63
N ILE A 20 -11.68 21.40 8.45
CA ILE A 20 -12.91 20.65 8.16
C ILE A 20 -14.11 21.57 8.33
N SER A 21 -15.20 21.27 7.63
CA SER A 21 -16.47 21.96 7.82
C SER A 21 -17.11 21.57 9.17
N ASN A 22 -18.07 22.37 9.63
CA ASN A 22 -18.84 22.06 10.83
C ASN A 22 -19.61 20.74 10.70
N GLU A 23 -20.12 20.45 9.50
CA GLU A 23 -20.83 19.21 9.18
C GLU A 23 -19.90 18.00 9.28
N GLN A 24 -18.69 18.08 8.72
CA GLN A 24 -17.68 17.04 8.84
C GLN A 24 -17.29 16.79 10.29
N LYS A 25 -17.11 17.86 11.08
CA LYS A 25 -16.81 17.75 12.51
C LYS A 25 -17.92 17.00 13.24
N ALA A 26 -19.19 17.35 13.00
CA ALA A 26 -20.33 16.67 13.64
C ALA A 26 -20.40 15.18 13.27
N LEU A 27 -20.21 14.87 11.98
CA LEU A 27 -20.17 13.49 11.49
C LEU A 27 -19.05 12.67 12.16
N PHE A 28 -17.82 13.20 12.19
CA PHE A 28 -16.69 12.51 12.80
C PHE A 28 -16.86 12.36 14.32
N GLN A 29 -17.46 13.35 14.98
CA GLN A 29 -17.75 13.28 16.41
C GLN A 29 -18.74 12.15 16.71
N GLN A 30 -19.80 12.02 15.92
CA GLN A 30 -20.77 10.93 16.05
C GLN A 30 -20.12 9.57 15.82
N ALA A 31 -19.30 9.43 14.76
CA ALA A 31 -18.58 8.19 14.48
C ALA A 31 -17.57 7.82 15.59
N ALA A 32 -16.88 8.81 16.16
CA ALA A 32 -15.97 8.63 17.28
C ALA A 32 -16.70 8.12 18.53
N MET A 33 -17.86 8.69 18.85
CA MET A 33 -18.70 8.25 19.96
C MET A 33 -19.15 6.80 19.79
N LEU A 34 -19.63 6.42 18.60
CA LEU A 34 -20.02 5.05 18.28
C LEU A 34 -18.85 4.07 18.37
N SER A 35 -17.63 4.55 18.09
CA SER A 35 -16.40 3.78 18.17
C SER A 35 -15.77 3.78 19.57
N THR A 36 -16.39 4.41 20.58
CA THR A 36 -15.86 4.58 21.94
C THR A 36 -14.47 5.22 21.99
N ARG A 37 -14.21 6.17 21.08
CA ARG A 37 -12.91 6.86 20.95
C ARG A 37 -13.11 8.37 21.04
N THR A 38 -12.04 9.09 21.38
CA THR A 38 -12.04 10.55 21.19
C THR A 38 -12.04 10.89 19.69
N LEU A 39 -12.49 12.10 19.32
CA LEU A 39 -12.47 12.56 17.94
C LEU A 39 -11.07 12.47 17.32
N SER A 40 -10.03 12.86 18.07
CA SER A 40 -8.65 12.82 17.59
C SER A 40 -8.16 11.38 17.34
N GLU A 41 -8.45 10.45 18.25
CA GLU A 41 -8.11 9.04 18.07
C GLU A 41 -8.86 8.42 16.89
N PHE A 42 -10.14 8.76 16.74
CA PHE A 42 -10.94 8.29 15.61
C PHE A 42 -10.35 8.76 14.27
N VAL A 43 -10.01 10.05 14.14
CA VAL A 43 -9.45 10.60 12.91
C VAL A 43 -8.09 9.98 12.58
N VAL A 44 -7.19 9.87 13.57
CA VAL A 44 -5.86 9.27 13.35
C VAL A 44 -5.99 7.80 12.97
N ALA A 45 -6.83 7.03 13.68
CA ALA A 45 -7.02 5.61 13.36
C ALA A 45 -7.65 5.40 11.98
N SER A 46 -8.66 6.21 11.63
CA SER A 46 -9.33 6.14 10.32
C SER A 46 -8.38 6.51 9.18
N ALA A 47 -7.56 7.55 9.37
CA ALA A 47 -6.56 7.95 8.39
C ALA A 47 -5.49 6.87 8.21
N GLN A 48 -5.04 6.25 9.31
CA GLN A 48 -4.10 5.13 9.25
C GLN A 48 -4.69 3.93 8.52
N GLU A 49 -5.92 3.53 8.83
CA GLU A 49 -6.59 2.41 8.15
C GLU A 49 -6.74 2.66 6.65
N ALA A 50 -7.19 3.87 6.28
CA ALA A 50 -7.32 4.25 4.87
C ALA A 50 -5.96 4.23 4.16
N ALA A 51 -4.91 4.78 4.79
CA ALA A 51 -3.56 4.78 4.22
C ALA A 51 -3.04 3.36 4.03
N THR A 52 -3.12 2.50 5.04
CA THR A 52 -2.71 1.09 4.95
C THR A 52 -3.44 0.39 3.81
N ARG A 53 -4.77 0.52 3.73
CA ARG A 53 -5.58 -0.11 2.70
C ARG A 53 -5.19 0.32 1.28
N ILE A 54 -4.92 1.61 1.09
CA ILE A 54 -4.50 2.15 -0.21
C ILE A 54 -3.12 1.63 -0.60
N ILE A 55 -2.16 1.63 0.34
CA ILE A 55 -0.80 1.11 0.09
C ILE A 55 -0.87 -0.37 -0.26
N GLU A 56 -1.57 -1.18 0.54
CA GLU A 56 -1.73 -2.62 0.28
C GLU A 56 -2.36 -2.89 -1.08
N ALA A 57 -3.39 -2.13 -1.46
CA ALA A 57 -4.05 -2.27 -2.76
C ALA A 57 -3.13 -1.91 -3.94
N HIS A 58 -2.17 -1.00 -3.74
CA HIS A 58 -1.18 -0.63 -4.77
C HIS A 58 0.01 -1.58 -4.84
N GLU A 59 0.43 -2.15 -3.70
CA GLU A 59 1.60 -3.04 -3.62
C GLU A 59 1.27 -4.52 -3.86
N THR A 60 0.01 -4.91 -3.71
CA THR A 60 -0.42 -6.30 -3.84
C THR A 60 -1.10 -6.57 -5.17
N ILE A 61 -0.53 -7.47 -5.96
CA ILE A 61 -1.22 -8.05 -7.13
C ILE A 61 -2.02 -9.26 -6.67
N ARG A 62 -3.35 -9.11 -6.61
CA ARG A 62 -4.25 -10.22 -6.28
C ARG A 62 -4.66 -10.95 -7.55
N LEU A 63 -4.16 -12.17 -7.73
CA LEU A 63 -4.46 -13.04 -8.87
C LEU A 63 -5.62 -13.98 -8.52
N GLU A 64 -6.53 -14.21 -9.48
CA GLU A 64 -7.51 -15.29 -9.39
C GLU A 64 -6.83 -16.66 -9.47
N ARG A 65 -7.51 -17.73 -9.06
CA ARG A 65 -6.89 -19.07 -8.97
C ARG A 65 -6.23 -19.52 -10.29
N GLU A 66 -6.87 -19.27 -11.41
CA GLU A 66 -6.32 -19.63 -12.74
C GLU A 66 -5.04 -18.85 -13.05
N ASP A 67 -5.02 -17.56 -12.74
CA ASP A 67 -3.86 -16.69 -12.93
C ASP A 67 -2.72 -17.05 -11.98
N GLN A 68 -3.02 -17.45 -10.73
CA GLN A 68 -2.03 -17.94 -9.78
C GLN A 68 -1.32 -19.19 -10.33
N ILE A 69 -2.08 -20.16 -10.83
CA ILE A 69 -1.53 -21.39 -11.43
C ILE A 69 -0.66 -21.01 -12.63
N ARG A 70 -1.16 -20.16 -13.53
CA ARG A 70 -0.41 -19.71 -14.71
C ARG A 70 0.88 -18.99 -14.31
N PHE A 71 0.82 -18.11 -13.32
CA PHE A 71 1.96 -17.37 -12.82
C PHE A 71 3.04 -18.31 -12.28
N VAL A 72 2.68 -19.24 -11.40
CA VAL A 72 3.62 -20.23 -10.84
C VAL A 72 4.18 -21.15 -11.93
N GLN A 73 3.34 -21.63 -12.85
CA GLN A 73 3.80 -22.45 -13.97
C GLN A 73 4.79 -21.72 -14.85
N THR A 74 4.58 -20.42 -15.10
CA THR A 74 5.50 -19.56 -15.87
C THR A 74 6.81 -19.33 -15.13
N LEU A 75 6.79 -19.21 -13.79
CA LEU A 75 8.03 -19.11 -13.01
C LEU A 75 8.84 -20.41 -13.01
N LEU A 76 8.16 -21.55 -12.93
CA LEU A 76 8.81 -22.87 -12.93
C LEU A 76 9.27 -23.31 -14.32
N ASN A 77 8.55 -22.91 -15.37
CA ASN A 77 8.81 -23.24 -16.76
C ASN A 77 8.78 -21.95 -17.60
N PRO A 78 9.82 -21.11 -17.50
CA PRO A 78 9.84 -19.82 -18.18
C PRO A 78 9.84 -20.01 -19.71
N PRO A 79 8.87 -19.43 -20.44
CA PRO A 79 8.85 -19.50 -21.90
C PRO A 79 9.95 -18.63 -22.50
N GLU A 80 10.43 -19.03 -23.68
CA GLU A 80 11.38 -18.23 -24.45
C GLU A 80 10.77 -16.87 -24.85
N PRO A 81 11.52 -15.75 -24.75
CA PRO A 81 11.03 -14.43 -25.15
C PRO A 81 10.58 -14.43 -26.61
N ASN A 82 9.40 -13.90 -26.90
CA ASN A 82 8.92 -13.84 -28.29
C ASN A 82 9.75 -12.86 -29.16
N ALA A 83 9.53 -12.90 -30.48
CA ALA A 83 10.27 -12.07 -31.43
C ALA A 83 10.18 -10.55 -31.13
N ARG A 84 9.01 -10.08 -30.65
CA ARG A 84 8.79 -8.67 -30.29
C ARG A 84 9.57 -8.28 -29.03
N LEU A 85 9.57 -9.12 -27.99
CA LEU A 85 10.37 -8.90 -26.78
C LEU A 85 11.87 -8.86 -27.09
N ARG A 86 12.36 -9.77 -27.93
CA ARG A 86 13.76 -9.76 -28.38
C ARG A 86 14.11 -8.50 -29.16
N GLN A 87 13.19 -8.01 -30.00
CA GLN A 87 13.39 -6.75 -30.74
C GLN A 87 13.42 -5.53 -29.79
N ALA A 88 12.49 -5.45 -28.84
CA ALA A 88 12.44 -4.37 -27.86
C ALA A 88 13.71 -4.33 -27.00
N ALA A 89 14.20 -5.51 -26.56
CA ALA A 89 15.46 -5.61 -25.83
C ALA A 89 16.66 -5.11 -26.65
N ARG A 90 16.73 -5.44 -27.95
CA ARG A 90 17.77 -4.91 -28.85
C ARG A 90 17.70 -3.39 -29.00
N GLN A 91 16.51 -2.84 -29.19
CA GLN A 91 16.31 -1.39 -29.32
C GLN A 91 16.74 -0.65 -28.05
N TYR A 92 16.35 -1.16 -26.88
CA TYR A 92 16.74 -0.61 -25.59
C TYR A 92 18.27 -0.57 -25.41
N ARG A 93 18.94 -1.67 -25.80
CA ARG A 93 20.40 -1.79 -25.78
C ARG A 93 21.10 -0.79 -26.70
N THR A 94 20.60 -0.63 -27.92
CA THR A 94 21.11 0.38 -28.86
C THR A 94 20.92 1.81 -28.33
N MET A 95 19.81 2.09 -27.64
CA MET A 95 19.54 3.41 -27.06
C MET A 95 20.49 3.76 -25.89
N LEU A 96 20.88 2.76 -25.08
CA LEU A 96 21.77 2.96 -23.94
C LEU A 96 23.26 2.71 -24.24
N GLY A 97 23.60 2.23 -25.44
CA GLY A 97 24.98 1.95 -25.85
C GLY A 97 25.61 0.72 -25.18
N VAL A 98 24.80 -0.28 -24.76
CA VAL A 98 25.23 -1.52 -24.06
C VAL A 98 24.81 -2.78 -24.79
#